data_AF-A0A0D2N0X6-F1
#
_entry.id   AF-A0A0D2N0X6-F1
#
_cell.length_a   1.000
_cell.length_b   1.000
_cell.length_c   1.000
_cell.angle_alpha   90.00
_cell.angle_beta   90.00
_cell.angle_gamma   90.00
#
_symmetry.space_group_name_H-M   'P 1'
#
loop_
_entity.id
_entity.type
_entity.pdbx_description
1 polymer ?
#
loop_
_entity_poly.entity_id
_entity_poly.type
_entity_poly.pdbx_seq_one_letter_code
_entity_poly.pdbx_strand_id
1 'polypeptide(L)'
;MTGLCDCPAGWGGSDCAAPDKRPCTNRYNEAERAGQGRASHIGPDKRDADWMVPGWTASRCAGVCDDDIGACFCDGPKFGRVPAPPGSPPGTPPIRAGRFLQEHCKPKECSGHGDCNLGFCKCHAGWFGHDCAGRVEGEEAESQEEVPRGVVGKPWLGDVVRRPPASLKQAAEVTRRRPFIYVYDTPAPYAARMAESLFHELLLQSPHRTLDPEEADFFYVPAYTSCYMWPVHAWADYPFWHSHGGPRVRHASAMTLELLRHIQSAYPYWNRTGGRDHVWLFSHDEGACWAPTEVYTTSIILTHWGRLDLDHRSNTAFVADNYTQERRDPASPLTKDGWTHLITGHPCYTPGKDLVIPAVKAPGQLEFSPLMGAPLLERTTLLYFRRVFGCSAGRRGDVGKNRLKHYSRGIRQRLYKLALRHGWAEKYAIRIGDRADVPGDYSRHLATAKYCLVSPGDGFSARAEDAVLHGCVPVIVMDNVHTLFETLMDWDSFSVRVAEGMLHAIPEILLSIPEVRG
;
A
#
# COMPACT_ATOMS: atom_id res chain seq x y z
N MET A 1 26.03 13.47 14.44
CA MET A 1 25.06 13.20 15.52
C MET A 1 24.52 14.54 16.00
N THR A 2 23.20 14.74 16.02
CA THR A 2 22.55 16.02 16.30
C THR A 2 22.31 16.31 17.79
N GLY A 3 22.84 15.48 18.71
CA GLY A 3 22.68 15.68 20.16
C GLY A 3 21.24 15.53 20.68
N LEU A 4 20.32 15.00 19.87
CA LEU A 4 18.91 14.77 20.22
C LEU A 4 18.67 13.28 20.47
N CYS A 5 18.00 12.96 21.57
CA CYS A 5 17.55 11.61 21.91
C CYS A 5 16.32 11.22 21.07
N ASP A 6 16.26 9.96 20.63
CA ASP A 6 15.09 9.38 19.98
C ASP A 6 14.20 8.76 21.06
N CYS A 7 13.16 9.48 21.48
CA CYS A 7 12.36 9.12 22.64
C CYS A 7 11.27 8.10 22.31
N PRO A 8 10.94 7.18 23.25
CA PRO A 8 9.76 6.33 23.11
C PRO A 8 8.46 7.14 23.04
N ALA A 9 7.41 6.58 22.44
CA ALA A 9 6.10 7.19 22.28
C ALA A 9 5.50 7.68 23.57
N GLY A 10 4.89 8.86 23.49
CA GLY A 10 4.27 9.45 24.66
C GLY A 10 5.30 10.05 25.60
N TRP A 11 6.57 10.13 25.19
CA TRP A 11 7.68 10.69 25.94
C TRP A 11 8.55 11.60 25.07
N GLY A 12 9.09 12.65 25.68
CA GLY A 12 9.91 13.66 25.04
C GLY A 12 10.83 14.36 26.05
N GLY A 13 11.36 15.51 25.65
CA GLY A 13 12.39 16.23 26.41
C GLY A 13 13.81 15.83 26.00
N SER A 14 14.81 16.48 26.60
CA SER A 14 16.23 16.26 26.28
C SER A 14 16.75 14.88 26.70
N ASP A 15 16.04 14.21 27.60
CA ASP A 15 16.39 12.92 28.21
C ASP A 15 15.25 11.88 28.09
N CYS A 16 14.19 12.19 27.34
CA CYS A 16 13.01 11.34 27.17
C CYS A 16 12.22 11.04 28.46
N ALA A 17 12.38 11.83 29.52
CA ALA A 17 11.69 11.61 30.79
C ALA A 17 10.35 12.35 30.91
N ALA A 18 10.06 13.31 30.03
CA ALA A 18 8.84 14.11 30.10
C ALA A 18 7.70 13.44 29.31
N PRO A 19 6.47 13.32 29.85
CA PRO A 19 5.33 12.85 29.07
C PRO A 19 5.01 13.79 27.89
N ASP A 20 4.91 13.24 26.69
CA ASP A 20 4.49 13.91 25.44
C ASP A 20 3.34 13.11 24.79
N LYS A 21 2.21 13.02 25.49
CA LYS A 21 1.04 12.22 25.05
C LYS A 21 0.50 12.70 23.70
N ARG A 22 0.17 11.74 22.83
CA ARG A 22 -0.49 11.89 21.53
C ARG A 22 -1.94 11.42 21.63
N PRO A 23 -2.93 12.29 21.93
CA PRO A 23 -4.32 11.89 21.79
C PRO A 23 -4.59 11.50 20.33
N CYS A 24 -5.48 10.54 20.09
CA CYS A 24 -5.90 10.15 18.73
C CYS A 24 -6.56 11.37 18.05
N THR A 25 -5.75 12.16 17.35
CA THR A 25 -6.07 13.52 16.90
C THR A 25 -5.69 13.69 15.43
N ASN A 26 -6.33 14.64 14.79
CA ASN A 26 -6.32 14.84 13.34
C ASN A 26 -5.19 15.76 12.85
N ARG A 27 -4.05 15.86 13.58
CA ARG A 27 -2.95 16.76 13.21
C ARG A 27 -1.58 16.10 13.35
N TYR A 28 -0.72 16.39 12.38
CA TYR A 28 0.71 16.10 12.45
C TYR A 28 1.36 16.80 13.65
N ASN A 29 2.34 16.16 14.28
CA ASN A 29 3.12 16.68 15.41
C ASN A 29 3.68 18.11 15.18
N GLU A 30 3.92 18.51 13.93
CA GLU A 30 4.42 19.85 13.59
C GLU A 30 3.41 20.98 13.86
N ALA A 31 2.11 20.70 13.91
CA ALA A 31 1.08 21.72 14.10
C ALA A 31 0.96 22.21 15.55
N GLU A 32 1.31 21.39 16.54
CA GLU A 32 1.35 21.81 17.96
C GLU A 32 2.49 22.79 18.24
N ARG A 33 3.64 22.61 17.57
CA ARG A 33 4.77 23.55 17.65
C ARG A 33 4.41 24.94 17.09
N ALA A 34 3.31 25.07 16.37
CA ALA A 34 2.77 26.32 15.83
C ALA A 34 1.64 26.94 16.67
N GLY A 35 1.39 26.45 17.90
CA GLY A 35 0.44 27.08 18.84
C GLY A 35 -1.03 26.87 18.51
N GLN A 36 -1.37 25.89 17.67
CA GLN A 36 -2.76 25.55 17.38
C GLN A 36 -3.18 24.35 18.24
N GLY A 37 -4.16 24.55 19.13
CA GLY A 37 -4.60 23.52 20.09
C GLY A 37 -5.03 22.19 19.46
N ARG A 38 -5.00 21.13 20.28
CA ARG A 38 -5.37 19.75 19.89
C ARG A 38 -6.85 19.67 19.52
N ALA A 39 -7.16 19.30 18.27
CA ALA A 39 -8.52 18.96 17.85
C ALA A 39 -8.74 17.44 17.95
N SER A 40 -8.92 16.96 19.18
CA SER A 40 -9.26 15.56 19.46
C SER A 40 -10.77 15.42 19.57
N HIS A 41 -11.33 14.43 18.87
CA HIS A 41 -12.72 14.01 19.08
C HIS A 41 -12.85 12.94 20.17
N ILE A 42 -11.75 12.65 20.89
CA ILE A 42 -11.72 11.65 21.95
C ILE A 42 -12.08 12.27 23.30
N GLY A 43 -13.09 11.70 23.96
CA GLY A 43 -13.53 12.06 25.29
C GLY A 43 -12.61 11.57 26.42
N PRO A 44 -12.90 11.95 27.68
CA PRO A 44 -12.08 11.58 28.84
C PRO A 44 -11.94 10.08 29.09
N ASP A 45 -12.93 9.30 28.63
CA ASP A 45 -12.95 7.83 28.68
C ASP A 45 -12.13 7.17 27.56
N LYS A 46 -11.40 7.98 26.80
CA LYS A 46 -10.58 7.59 25.65
C LYS A 46 -11.39 7.07 24.45
N ARG A 47 -12.70 7.32 24.37
CA ARG A 47 -13.54 6.96 23.23
C ARG A 47 -13.90 8.17 22.39
N ASP A 48 -14.37 7.95 21.16
CA ASP A 48 -14.96 9.03 20.40
C ASP A 48 -16.14 9.68 21.15
N ALA A 49 -16.11 11.00 21.27
CA ALA A 49 -17.06 11.78 22.03
C ALA A 49 -18.42 11.93 21.31
N ASP A 50 -18.44 11.91 19.97
CA ASP A 50 -19.68 11.98 19.17
C ASP A 50 -19.43 11.61 17.69
N TRP A 51 -19.91 10.43 17.30
CA TRP A 51 -19.85 9.87 15.94
C TRP A 51 -20.60 10.68 14.89
N MET A 52 -21.58 11.49 15.29
CA MET A 52 -22.49 12.18 14.38
C MET A 52 -21.94 13.52 13.90
N VAL A 53 -20.91 14.05 14.55
CA VAL A 53 -20.28 15.31 14.14
C VAL A 53 -19.39 15.09 12.90
N PRO A 54 -19.51 15.87 11.83
CA PRO A 54 -18.59 15.78 10.69
C PRO A 54 -17.15 16.15 11.10
N GLY A 55 -16.14 15.38 10.66
CA GLY A 55 -14.72 15.64 10.95
C GLY A 55 -13.78 14.78 10.10
N TRP A 56 -12.47 15.08 10.10
CA TRP A 56 -11.49 14.19 9.46
C TRP A 56 -11.47 12.87 10.23
N THR A 57 -11.53 11.74 9.51
CA THR A 57 -11.65 10.44 10.16
C THR A 57 -10.50 10.18 11.13
N ALA A 58 -9.29 10.74 10.88
CA ALA A 58 -7.99 10.54 11.60
C ALA A 58 -7.98 10.71 13.12
N SER A 59 -9.02 11.34 13.66
CA SER A 59 -9.22 11.58 15.09
C SER A 59 -10.31 10.71 15.70
N ARG A 60 -10.91 9.78 14.95
CA ARG A 60 -12.10 9.03 15.35
C ARG A 60 -11.67 7.64 15.82
N CYS A 61 -11.82 7.37 17.12
CA CYS A 61 -11.49 6.06 17.68
C CYS A 61 -12.74 5.24 17.97
N ALA A 62 -12.91 4.17 17.19
CA ALA A 62 -14.06 3.27 17.28
C ALA A 62 -14.03 2.38 18.53
N GLY A 63 -12.88 2.27 19.18
CA GLY A 63 -12.70 1.61 20.48
C GLY A 63 -12.09 2.55 21.51
N VAL A 64 -10.98 2.13 22.12
CA VAL A 64 -10.29 2.88 23.19
C VAL A 64 -8.96 3.41 22.64
N CYS A 65 -8.79 4.72 22.74
CA CYS A 65 -7.56 5.41 22.36
C CYS A 65 -6.48 5.22 23.43
N ASP A 66 -5.30 4.75 23.02
CA ASP A 66 -4.10 4.86 23.83
C ASP A 66 -3.38 6.15 23.44
N ASP A 67 -3.44 7.14 24.32
CA ASP A 67 -2.83 8.45 24.11
C ASP A 67 -1.31 8.48 24.34
N ASP A 68 -0.72 7.38 24.80
CA ASP A 68 0.73 7.27 24.84
C ASP A 68 1.27 7.09 23.42
N ILE A 69 0.55 6.35 22.57
CA ILE A 69 0.98 6.00 21.22
C ILE A 69 0.07 6.54 20.11
N GLY A 70 -0.97 7.31 20.42
CA GLY A 70 -1.86 7.93 19.41
C GLY A 70 -2.60 6.92 18.54
N ALA A 71 -3.01 5.80 19.15
CA ALA A 71 -3.52 4.64 18.43
C ALA A 71 -4.85 4.16 19.04
N CYS A 72 -5.79 3.80 18.16
CA CYS A 72 -7.09 3.27 18.56
C CYS A 72 -7.05 1.74 18.66
N PHE A 73 -7.60 1.16 19.72
CA PHE A 73 -7.64 -0.29 19.92
C PHE A 73 -9.07 -0.77 20.16
N CYS A 74 -9.33 -2.05 19.89
CA CYS A 74 -10.56 -2.70 20.33
C CYS A 74 -10.75 -2.49 21.84
N ASP A 75 -11.99 -2.65 22.28
CA ASP A 75 -12.33 -2.61 23.69
C ASP A 75 -12.48 -4.03 24.26
N GLY A 76 -12.49 -4.14 25.58
CA GLY A 76 -12.86 -5.36 26.29
C GLY A 76 -11.71 -6.30 26.66
N PRO A 77 -12.03 -7.40 27.37
CA PRO A 77 -11.05 -8.20 28.11
C PRO A 77 -10.25 -9.17 27.25
N LYS A 78 -10.58 -9.38 25.97
CA LYS A 78 -9.86 -10.31 25.09
C LYS A 78 -8.95 -9.57 24.09
N PHE A 79 -9.46 -8.50 23.50
CA PHE A 79 -8.78 -7.79 22.41
C PHE A 79 -8.43 -6.34 22.74
N GLY A 80 -8.80 -5.82 23.92
CA GLY A 80 -8.45 -4.47 24.31
C GLY A 80 -6.99 -4.29 24.63
N ARG A 81 -6.45 -3.10 24.46
CA ARG A 81 -5.07 -2.81 24.88
C ARG A 81 -4.99 -2.64 26.39
N VAL A 82 -3.92 -3.14 27.00
CA VAL A 82 -3.59 -2.87 28.40
C VAL A 82 -2.19 -2.27 28.42
N PRO A 83 -2.07 -0.95 28.59
CA PRO A 83 -0.77 -0.26 28.66
C PRO A 83 0.13 -0.83 29.76
N ALA A 84 1.40 -0.43 29.75
CA ALA A 84 2.31 -0.71 30.86
C ALA A 84 1.78 -0.03 32.15
N PRO A 85 2.05 -0.60 33.34
CA PRO A 85 1.65 0.02 34.60
C PRO A 85 2.15 1.48 34.72
N PRO A 86 1.38 2.39 35.34
CA PRO A 86 1.84 3.75 35.62
C PRO A 86 3.19 3.74 36.36
N GLY A 87 4.13 4.58 35.90
CA GLY A 87 5.49 4.66 36.46
C GLY A 87 6.50 3.65 35.86
N SER A 88 6.09 2.82 34.90
CA SER A 88 7.03 1.99 34.14
C SER A 88 8.00 2.86 33.32
N PRO A 89 9.25 2.42 33.11
CA PRO A 89 10.20 3.16 32.27
C PRO A 89 9.66 3.44 30.85
N PRO A 90 10.02 4.58 30.23
CA PRO A 90 9.66 4.86 28.84
C PRO A 90 10.01 3.71 27.90
N GLY A 91 9.07 3.32 27.02
CA GLY A 91 9.26 2.22 26.08
C GLY A 91 8.96 0.82 26.63
N THR A 92 8.55 0.69 27.89
CA THR A 92 8.09 -0.60 28.45
C THR A 92 6.93 -1.17 27.61
N PRO A 93 7.00 -2.42 27.14
CA PRO A 93 5.92 -3.03 26.38
C PRO A 93 4.59 -3.04 27.17
N PRO A 94 3.45 -2.92 26.48
CA PRO A 94 2.15 -3.05 27.13
C PRO A 94 1.97 -4.45 27.72
N ILE A 95 1.26 -4.56 28.85
CA ILE A 95 0.86 -5.87 29.42
C ILE A 95 0.11 -6.68 28.36
N ARG A 96 -0.69 -6.00 27.54
CA ARG A 96 -1.34 -6.57 26.37
C ARG A 96 -1.33 -5.59 25.23
N ALA A 97 -0.74 -5.99 24.10
CA ALA A 97 -0.62 -5.16 22.90
C ALA A 97 -1.97 -4.57 22.42
N GLY A 98 -3.06 -5.32 22.60
CA GLY A 98 -4.38 -4.96 22.09
C GLY A 98 -4.48 -5.14 20.58
N ARG A 99 -5.71 -5.11 20.06
CA ARG A 99 -5.99 -5.18 18.62
C ARG A 99 -6.18 -3.77 18.06
N PHE A 100 -5.31 -3.36 17.15
CA PHE A 100 -5.33 -2.02 16.56
C PHE A 100 -6.52 -1.82 15.62
N LEU A 101 -7.13 -0.63 15.67
CA LEU A 101 -8.26 -0.19 14.84
C LEU A 101 -7.77 0.89 13.88
N GLN A 102 -7.63 0.53 12.60
CA GLN A 102 -7.27 1.44 11.52
C GLN A 102 -8.52 2.07 10.90
N GLU A 103 -8.48 3.38 10.67
CA GLU A 103 -9.65 4.14 10.23
C GLU A 103 -10.12 3.92 8.80
N HIS A 104 -9.33 3.24 7.98
CA HIS A 104 -9.64 3.07 6.57
C HIS A 104 -10.20 1.69 6.25
N CYS A 105 -10.46 0.86 7.26
CA CYS A 105 -10.59 -0.58 7.07
C CYS A 105 -12.01 -0.99 7.39
N LYS A 106 -12.80 -1.28 6.36
CA LYS A 106 -14.14 -1.84 6.52
C LYS A 106 -14.27 -3.02 5.57
N PRO A 107 -14.19 -4.29 5.99
CA PRO A 107 -14.71 -5.37 5.17
C PRO A 107 -16.21 -5.08 5.01
N LYS A 108 -16.67 -4.90 3.77
CA LYS A 108 -18.01 -4.33 3.57
C LYS A 108 -19.11 -5.31 4.03
N GLU A 109 -18.85 -6.62 4.09
CA GLU A 109 -19.94 -7.61 4.23
C GLU A 109 -19.60 -8.90 4.99
N CYS A 110 -18.38 -9.09 5.52
CA CYS A 110 -18.01 -10.28 6.32
C CYS A 110 -18.51 -11.62 5.75
N SER A 111 -18.42 -11.72 4.42
CA SER A 111 -18.91 -12.85 3.62
C SER A 111 -20.36 -13.25 3.90
N GLY A 112 -21.17 -12.35 4.48
CA GLY A 112 -22.56 -12.59 4.89
C GLY A 112 -22.72 -13.28 6.25
N HIS A 113 -21.63 -13.73 6.88
CA HIS A 113 -21.64 -14.57 8.09
C HIS A 113 -20.99 -13.90 9.30
N GLY A 114 -21.01 -12.57 9.32
CA GLY A 114 -20.47 -11.81 10.44
C GLY A 114 -20.95 -10.37 10.44
N ASP A 115 -20.87 -9.76 11.61
CA ASP A 115 -21.15 -8.34 11.77
C ASP A 115 -19.84 -7.56 11.65
N CYS A 116 -19.84 -6.52 10.81
CA CYS A 116 -18.72 -5.61 10.71
C CYS A 116 -18.66 -4.77 12.00
N ASN A 117 -17.63 -5.02 12.81
CA ASN A 117 -17.41 -4.37 14.08
C ASN A 117 -16.03 -3.69 14.09
N LEU A 118 -16.03 -2.36 14.06
CA LEU A 118 -14.82 -1.51 14.09
C LEU A 118 -13.80 -1.84 12.99
N GLY A 119 -14.26 -2.24 11.82
CA GLY A 119 -13.38 -2.55 10.69
C GLY A 119 -12.88 -3.99 10.61
N PHE A 120 -13.47 -4.88 11.40
CA PHE A 120 -13.22 -6.32 11.36
C PHE A 120 -14.53 -7.09 11.33
N CYS A 121 -14.46 -8.34 10.90
CA CYS A 121 -15.60 -9.23 10.93
C CYS A 121 -15.69 -9.99 12.25
N LYS A 122 -16.77 -9.76 12.98
CA LYS A 122 -17.17 -10.59 14.11
C LYS A 122 -18.04 -11.72 13.55
N CYS A 123 -17.44 -12.89 13.38
CA CYS A 123 -18.14 -14.03 12.80
C CYS A 123 -19.29 -14.49 13.69
N HIS A 124 -20.39 -14.86 13.03
CA HIS A 124 -21.50 -15.55 13.66
C HIS A 124 -21.04 -16.95 14.10
N ALA A 125 -21.80 -17.59 15.00
CA ALA A 125 -21.45 -18.91 15.50
C ALA A 125 -21.32 -19.93 14.35
N GLY A 126 -20.31 -20.81 14.42
CA GLY A 126 -19.99 -21.76 13.36
C GLY A 126 -19.10 -21.20 12.24
N TRP A 127 -18.75 -19.90 12.28
CA TRP A 127 -17.89 -19.26 11.28
C TRP A 127 -16.62 -18.68 11.91
N PHE A 128 -15.54 -18.66 11.13
CA PHE A 128 -14.22 -18.16 11.52
C PHE A 128 -13.48 -17.56 10.31
N GLY A 129 -12.31 -17.00 10.57
CA GLY A 129 -11.43 -16.40 9.56
C GLY A 129 -11.63 -14.90 9.41
N HIS A 130 -10.75 -14.28 8.61
CA HIS A 130 -10.65 -12.81 8.51
C HIS A 130 -11.95 -12.14 8.03
N ASP A 131 -12.66 -12.82 7.13
CA ASP A 131 -13.90 -12.39 6.50
C ASP A 131 -15.11 -13.24 6.89
N CYS A 132 -14.96 -14.15 7.86
CA CYS A 132 -16.00 -15.11 8.26
C CYS A 132 -16.44 -16.07 7.15
N ALA A 133 -15.56 -16.37 6.19
CA ALA A 133 -15.84 -17.40 5.19
C ALA A 133 -15.44 -18.82 5.62
N GLY A 134 -14.60 -18.97 6.65
CA GLY A 134 -14.22 -20.27 7.20
C GLY A 134 -15.36 -20.83 8.05
N ARG A 135 -15.70 -22.12 7.89
CA ARG A 135 -16.78 -22.76 8.67
C ARG A 135 -16.21 -23.84 9.58
N VAL A 136 -16.60 -23.81 10.85
CA VAL A 136 -16.16 -24.78 11.86
C VAL A 136 -16.60 -26.18 11.44
N GLU A 137 -15.68 -27.13 11.52
CA GLU A 137 -15.88 -28.51 11.11
C GLU A 137 -17.03 -29.16 11.89
N GLY A 138 -18.01 -29.76 11.20
CA GLY A 138 -19.16 -30.46 11.79
C GLY A 138 -20.53 -29.74 11.69
N GLU A 139 -20.60 -28.53 11.14
CA GLU A 139 -21.85 -27.74 10.96
C GLU A 139 -22.57 -28.01 9.61
N GLU A 140 -23.91 -28.03 9.56
CA GLU A 140 -24.73 -28.40 8.38
C GLU A 140 -24.65 -27.39 7.20
N ALA A 141 -24.38 -27.84 5.98
CA ALA A 141 -24.22 -26.97 4.79
C ALA A 141 -25.40 -26.01 4.54
N GLU A 142 -25.11 -24.75 4.19
CA GLU A 142 -26.12 -23.75 3.85
C GLU A 142 -26.74 -24.01 2.46
N SER A 143 -28.02 -23.67 2.27
CA SER A 143 -28.71 -23.82 0.98
C SER A 143 -28.16 -22.83 -0.07
N GLN A 144 -28.05 -23.30 -1.32
CA GLN A 144 -27.35 -22.61 -2.42
C GLN A 144 -28.08 -21.36 -2.98
N GLU A 145 -29.22 -20.94 -2.44
CA GLU A 145 -30.17 -20.07 -3.15
C GLU A 145 -30.05 -18.55 -2.90
N GLU A 146 -29.30 -18.08 -1.91
CA GLU A 146 -29.21 -16.63 -1.66
C GLU A 146 -28.11 -15.95 -2.51
N VAL A 147 -28.29 -14.68 -2.90
CA VAL A 147 -27.29 -13.90 -3.65
C VAL A 147 -26.54 -13.00 -2.66
N PRO A 148 -25.19 -12.90 -2.69
CA PRO A 148 -24.47 -11.97 -1.82
C PRO A 148 -24.97 -10.53 -2.01
N ARG A 149 -25.32 -9.83 -0.90
CA ARG A 149 -25.96 -8.51 -0.95
C ARG A 149 -25.16 -7.46 -1.73
N GLY A 150 -23.82 -7.57 -1.78
CA GLY A 150 -22.94 -6.65 -2.51
C GLY A 150 -22.93 -6.79 -4.03
N VAL A 151 -23.58 -7.83 -4.58
CA VAL A 151 -23.73 -8.07 -6.02
C VAL A 151 -25.04 -7.48 -6.57
N VAL A 152 -25.97 -7.13 -5.68
CA VAL A 152 -27.25 -6.51 -6.06
C VAL A 152 -27.00 -5.18 -6.76
N GLY A 153 -27.32 -5.11 -8.06
CA GLY A 153 -27.14 -3.92 -8.90
C GLY A 153 -25.82 -3.83 -9.68
N LYS A 154 -24.96 -4.87 -9.70
CA LYS A 154 -23.70 -4.90 -10.48
C LYS A 154 -23.64 -6.10 -11.44
N PRO A 155 -24.40 -6.07 -12.55
CA PRO A 155 -24.56 -7.23 -13.43
C PRO A 155 -23.26 -7.76 -14.05
N TRP A 156 -22.24 -6.92 -14.25
CA TRP A 156 -20.94 -7.34 -14.79
C TRP A 156 -20.08 -8.19 -13.83
N LEU A 157 -20.46 -8.26 -12.54
CA LEU A 157 -19.82 -9.16 -11.57
C LEU A 157 -20.54 -10.52 -11.45
N GLY A 158 -21.72 -10.66 -12.06
CA GLY A 158 -22.55 -11.87 -11.93
C GLY A 158 -21.87 -13.14 -12.46
N ASP A 159 -21.06 -13.02 -13.51
CA ASP A 159 -20.40 -14.17 -14.14
C ASP A 159 -19.10 -14.60 -13.44
N VAL A 160 -18.54 -13.73 -12.60
CA VAL A 160 -17.23 -13.94 -11.93
C VAL A 160 -17.34 -14.22 -10.43
N VAL A 161 -18.45 -13.83 -9.79
CA VAL A 161 -18.69 -14.09 -8.37
C VAL A 161 -19.45 -15.40 -8.22
N ARG A 162 -18.80 -16.42 -7.63
CA ARG A 162 -19.47 -17.63 -7.15
C ARG A 162 -19.32 -17.73 -5.64
N ARG A 163 -20.36 -18.24 -4.95
CA ARG A 163 -20.23 -18.62 -3.54
C ARG A 163 -19.16 -19.72 -3.43
N PRO A 164 -18.23 -19.63 -2.45
CA PRO A 164 -17.36 -20.77 -2.16
C PRO A 164 -18.26 -21.97 -1.79
N PRO A 165 -17.97 -23.17 -2.29
CA PRO A 165 -18.75 -24.35 -1.91
C PRO A 165 -18.70 -24.50 -0.38
N ALA A 166 -19.84 -24.82 0.21
CA ALA A 166 -19.89 -25.29 1.59
C ALA A 166 -18.94 -26.48 1.75
N SER A 167 -18.49 -26.71 2.99
CA SER A 167 -17.50 -27.69 3.50
C SER A 167 -17.70 -29.17 3.14
N LEU A 168 -18.39 -29.49 2.05
CA LEU A 168 -18.37 -30.83 1.49
C LEU A 168 -17.01 -31.08 0.86
N LYS A 169 -16.25 -32.01 1.48
CA LYS A 169 -15.22 -32.81 0.80
C LYS A 169 -15.88 -33.59 -0.34
N GLN A 170 -16.19 -32.91 -1.45
CA GLN A 170 -16.39 -33.62 -2.70
C GLN A 170 -14.99 -33.94 -3.22
N ALA A 171 -14.65 -35.21 -3.21
CA ALA A 171 -13.54 -35.74 -3.98
C ALA A 171 -13.80 -35.41 -5.45
N ALA A 172 -13.34 -34.25 -5.90
CA ALA A 172 -13.41 -33.90 -7.30
C ALA A 172 -12.33 -34.74 -8.00
N GLU A 173 -12.73 -35.64 -8.89
CA GLU A 173 -11.82 -36.13 -9.92
C GLU A 173 -11.39 -34.92 -10.76
N VAL A 174 -10.14 -34.50 -10.59
CA VAL A 174 -9.69 -33.22 -11.13
C VAL A 174 -9.01 -33.40 -12.48
N THR A 175 -9.73 -33.16 -13.58
CA THR A 175 -9.11 -32.75 -14.85
C THR A 175 -8.78 -31.25 -14.78
N ARG A 176 -7.75 -30.84 -14.03
CA ARG A 176 -7.58 -29.42 -13.66
C ARG A 176 -6.88 -28.57 -14.73
N ARG A 177 -7.51 -27.46 -15.15
CA ARG A 177 -6.89 -26.42 -16.00
C ARG A 177 -6.59 -25.09 -15.27
N ARG A 178 -6.97 -24.91 -13.99
CA ARG A 178 -6.85 -23.61 -13.25
C ARG A 178 -6.29 -23.73 -11.84
N PRO A 179 -5.39 -22.82 -11.39
CA PRO A 179 -4.76 -22.88 -10.07
C PRO A 179 -5.71 -22.42 -8.95
N PHE A 180 -5.53 -22.98 -7.75
CA PHE A 180 -6.16 -22.57 -6.51
C PHE A 180 -5.21 -21.86 -5.56
N ILE A 181 -5.76 -20.90 -4.81
CA ILE A 181 -5.05 -20.03 -3.88
C ILE A 181 -5.71 -20.18 -2.51
N TYR A 182 -4.99 -20.71 -1.53
CA TYR A 182 -5.42 -20.65 -0.13
C TYR A 182 -5.02 -19.30 0.47
N VAL A 183 -5.92 -18.69 1.22
CA VAL A 183 -5.67 -17.40 1.87
C VAL A 183 -5.50 -17.64 3.36
N TYR A 184 -4.34 -17.31 3.92
CA TYR A 184 -4.11 -17.48 5.35
C TYR A 184 -5.03 -16.61 6.19
N ASP A 185 -5.59 -17.21 7.24
CA ASP A 185 -6.24 -16.46 8.31
C ASP A 185 -5.17 -15.81 9.20
N THR A 186 -4.92 -14.52 8.99
CA THR A 186 -3.96 -13.74 9.80
C THR A 186 -4.67 -12.97 10.93
N PRO A 187 -4.00 -12.81 12.09
CA PRO A 187 -4.52 -11.97 13.16
C PRO A 187 -4.83 -10.54 12.71
N ALA A 188 -5.90 -9.96 13.23
CA ALA A 188 -6.35 -8.61 12.90
C ALA A 188 -5.33 -7.46 12.98
N PRO A 189 -4.29 -7.46 13.84
CA PRO A 189 -3.24 -6.43 13.78
C PRO A 189 -2.55 -6.32 12.41
N TYR A 190 -2.60 -7.38 11.60
CA TYR A 190 -2.17 -7.40 10.22
C TYR A 190 -3.36 -7.13 9.29
N ALA A 191 -4.11 -6.02 9.41
CA ALA A 191 -5.25 -5.72 8.52
C ALA A 191 -5.37 -4.23 8.23
N ALA A 192 -5.41 -3.82 6.94
CA ALA A 192 -5.90 -2.49 6.56
C ALA A 192 -5.99 -2.13 5.04
N ARG A 193 -6.75 -1.07 4.66
CA ARG A 193 -7.05 -0.68 3.25
C ARG A 193 -5.98 0.12 2.51
N MET A 194 -5.26 -0.59 1.62
CA MET A 194 -4.43 -0.14 0.49
C MET A 194 -4.59 -1.19 -0.64
N ALA A 195 -3.76 -1.20 -1.69
CA ALA A 195 -3.80 -2.24 -2.73
C ALA A 195 -3.83 -3.66 -2.13
N GLU A 196 -3.17 -3.85 -0.98
CA GLU A 196 -3.22 -5.05 -0.14
C GLU A 196 -4.64 -5.50 0.25
N SER A 197 -5.52 -4.59 0.68
CA SER A 197 -6.92 -4.93 0.97
C SER A 197 -7.75 -5.17 -0.26
N LEU A 198 -7.57 -4.38 -1.32
CA LEU A 198 -8.35 -4.62 -2.53
C LEU A 198 -8.00 -5.99 -3.11
N PHE A 199 -6.70 -6.32 -3.16
CA PHE A 199 -6.25 -7.62 -3.63
C PHE A 199 -6.79 -8.75 -2.75
N HIS A 200 -6.76 -8.58 -1.42
CA HIS A 200 -7.39 -9.54 -0.53
C HIS A 200 -8.89 -9.68 -0.79
N GLU A 201 -9.66 -8.59 -0.79
CA GLU A 201 -11.12 -8.61 -1.05
C GLU A 201 -11.46 -9.28 -2.39
N LEU A 202 -10.67 -9.01 -3.44
CA LEU A 202 -10.83 -9.66 -4.75
C LEU A 202 -10.52 -11.16 -4.69
N LEU A 203 -9.48 -11.58 -3.97
CA LEU A 203 -9.19 -13.01 -3.76
C LEU A 203 -10.31 -13.69 -2.98
N LEU A 204 -10.86 -13.04 -1.95
CA LEU A 204 -11.95 -13.61 -1.15
C LEU A 204 -13.21 -13.93 -1.98
N GLN A 205 -13.45 -13.16 -3.03
CA GLN A 205 -14.57 -13.33 -3.98
C GLN A 205 -14.19 -14.14 -5.23
N SER A 206 -12.92 -14.48 -5.38
CA SER A 206 -12.40 -15.10 -6.59
C SER A 206 -12.71 -16.59 -6.63
N PRO A 207 -13.07 -17.15 -7.81
CA PRO A 207 -13.21 -18.59 -7.98
C PRO A 207 -11.87 -19.35 -7.87
N HIS A 208 -10.76 -18.63 -7.75
CA HIS A 208 -9.44 -19.20 -7.47
C HIS A 208 -9.20 -19.46 -5.99
N ARG A 209 -10.00 -18.89 -5.06
CA ARG A 209 -9.82 -19.15 -3.63
C ARG A 209 -10.30 -20.55 -3.27
N THR A 210 -9.48 -21.28 -2.52
CA THR A 210 -9.88 -22.52 -1.83
C THR A 210 -9.93 -22.31 -0.32
N LEU A 211 -10.85 -23.00 0.35
CA LEU A 211 -10.88 -23.11 1.81
C LEU A 211 -10.16 -24.36 2.31
N ASP A 212 -9.84 -25.31 1.42
CA ASP A 212 -9.03 -26.48 1.71
C ASP A 212 -7.56 -26.20 1.34
N PRO A 213 -6.64 -26.12 2.32
CA PRO A 213 -5.22 -25.89 2.05
C PRO A 213 -4.53 -27.05 1.34
N GLU A 214 -5.08 -28.28 1.37
CA GLU A 214 -4.49 -29.43 0.67
C GLU A 214 -4.71 -29.36 -0.85
N GLU A 215 -5.74 -28.65 -1.31
CA GLU A 215 -6.01 -28.43 -2.73
C GLU A 215 -5.32 -27.17 -3.29
N ALA A 216 -4.57 -26.45 -2.46
CA ALA A 216 -3.99 -25.16 -2.82
C ALA A 216 -2.67 -25.30 -3.60
N ASP A 217 -2.60 -24.64 -4.75
CA ASP A 217 -1.37 -24.50 -5.54
C ASP A 217 -0.50 -23.34 -5.02
N PHE A 218 -1.13 -22.31 -4.46
CA PHE A 218 -0.46 -21.14 -3.89
C PHE A 218 -1.10 -20.72 -2.57
N PHE A 219 -0.33 -20.03 -1.73
CA PHE A 219 -0.76 -19.47 -0.46
C PHE A 219 -0.59 -17.96 -0.44
N TYR A 220 -1.68 -17.21 -0.34
CA TYR A 220 -1.60 -15.76 -0.16
C TYR A 220 -1.44 -15.41 1.31
N VAL A 221 -0.44 -14.57 1.63
CA VAL A 221 -0.20 -14.05 2.98
C VAL A 221 -0.71 -12.60 3.08
N PRO A 222 -1.86 -12.36 3.74
CA PRO A 222 -2.39 -11.01 3.87
C PRO A 222 -1.58 -10.21 4.91
N ALA A 223 -0.70 -9.33 4.41
CA ALA A 223 0.11 -8.39 5.16
C ALA A 223 -0.16 -6.95 4.69
N TYR A 224 -0.58 -6.06 5.60
CA TYR A 224 -1.05 -4.70 5.25
C TYR A 224 -0.12 -3.61 5.74
N THR A 225 1.13 -3.77 5.34
CA THR A 225 2.25 -2.91 5.72
C THR A 225 1.97 -1.45 5.42
N SER A 226 1.35 -1.17 4.26
CA SER A 226 1.22 0.18 3.72
C SER A 226 0.31 1.08 4.56
N CYS A 227 -0.77 0.51 5.08
CA CYS A 227 -1.70 1.22 5.95
C CYS A 227 -1.14 1.40 7.35
N TYR A 228 -0.38 0.41 7.82
CA TYR A 228 0.31 0.49 9.08
C TYR A 228 1.39 1.59 9.06
N MET A 229 2.12 1.74 7.95
CA MET A 229 3.16 2.75 7.84
C MET A 229 2.63 4.18 7.84
N TRP A 230 1.42 4.43 7.37
CA TRP A 230 0.93 5.81 7.23
C TRP A 230 0.77 6.55 8.58
N PRO A 231 0.17 5.96 9.64
CA PRO A 231 0.14 6.53 11.00
C PRO A 231 1.50 6.73 11.67
N VAL A 232 2.49 5.88 11.38
CA VAL A 232 3.83 5.91 12.00
C VAL A 232 4.53 7.21 11.63
N HIS A 233 5.04 7.96 12.61
CA HIS A 233 5.61 9.31 12.45
C HIS A 233 4.63 10.41 12.02
N ALA A 234 3.34 10.10 11.83
CA ALA A 234 2.33 11.08 11.44
C ALA A 234 1.50 11.55 12.65
N TRP A 235 0.69 10.66 13.20
CA TRP A 235 -0.22 10.93 14.34
C TRP A 235 -0.20 9.84 15.42
N ALA A 236 0.53 8.75 15.17
CA ALA A 236 0.76 7.68 16.14
C ALA A 236 2.26 7.54 16.40
N ASP A 237 2.63 7.36 17.67
CA ASP A 237 4.01 7.26 18.12
C ASP A 237 4.42 5.79 18.42
N TYR A 238 5.74 5.60 18.43
CA TYR A 238 6.59 4.42 18.65
C TYR A 238 6.57 3.72 20.07
N PRO A 239 6.33 2.40 20.33
CA PRO A 239 6.71 1.26 19.51
C PRO A 239 5.59 0.53 18.81
N PHE A 240 5.89 0.18 17.57
CA PHE A 240 5.14 -0.80 16.79
C PHE A 240 6.10 -1.88 16.29
N TRP A 241 5.72 -3.15 16.44
CA TRP A 241 6.48 -4.32 15.97
C TRP A 241 7.96 -4.29 16.38
N HIS A 242 8.21 -4.14 17.69
CA HIS A 242 9.54 -4.27 18.31
C HIS A 242 10.66 -3.41 17.68
N SER A 243 10.43 -2.18 17.19
CA SER A 243 11.46 -1.46 16.39
C SER A 243 11.74 0.03 16.72
N HIS A 244 12.53 0.41 17.74
CA HIS A 244 12.69 1.79 18.30
C HIS A 244 13.09 2.86 17.30
N GLY A 245 12.14 3.75 16.98
CA GLY A 245 12.25 4.84 16.03
C GLY A 245 12.68 4.40 14.62
N GLY A 246 13.25 5.34 13.87
CA GLY A 246 13.80 5.08 12.53
C GLY A 246 12.75 4.98 11.41
N PRO A 247 13.13 4.50 10.21
CA PRO A 247 12.25 4.51 9.04
C PRO A 247 10.98 3.66 9.23
N ARG A 248 9.82 4.11 8.74
CA ARG A 248 8.52 3.40 8.80
C ARG A 248 8.61 1.99 8.21
N VAL A 249 9.37 1.86 7.12
CA VAL A 249 9.66 0.61 6.41
C VAL A 249 10.35 -0.44 7.28
N ARG A 250 11.14 -0.01 8.27
CA ARG A 250 11.79 -0.92 9.23
C ARG A 250 10.77 -1.65 10.08
N HIS A 251 9.75 -0.92 10.53
CA HIS A 251 8.67 -1.51 11.30
C HIS A 251 7.81 -2.45 10.46
N ALA A 252 7.55 -2.09 9.21
CA ALA A 252 6.86 -2.96 8.28
C ALA A 252 7.68 -4.25 8.05
N SER A 253 9.00 -4.14 7.92
CA SER A 253 9.90 -5.29 7.81
C SER A 253 9.83 -6.19 9.04
N ALA A 254 9.88 -5.60 10.24
CA ALA A 254 9.74 -6.35 11.50
C ALA A 254 8.37 -7.01 11.63
N MET A 255 7.28 -6.32 11.25
CA MET A 255 5.93 -6.88 11.20
C MET A 255 5.87 -8.11 10.28
N THR A 256 6.45 -8.01 9.09
CA THR A 256 6.47 -9.10 8.11
C THR A 256 7.22 -10.32 8.65
N LEU A 257 8.37 -10.12 9.33
CA LEU A 257 9.12 -11.21 9.95
C LEU A 257 8.36 -11.86 11.11
N GLU A 258 7.67 -11.07 11.95
CA GLU A 258 6.81 -11.62 13.00
C GLU A 258 5.62 -12.40 12.41
N LEU A 259 5.02 -11.90 11.33
CA LEU A 259 3.97 -12.62 10.61
C LEU A 259 4.47 -13.94 10.02
N LEU A 260 5.67 -13.95 9.42
CA LEU A 260 6.31 -15.16 8.92
C LEU A 260 6.48 -16.20 10.04
N ARG A 261 7.02 -15.80 11.19
CA ARG A 261 7.17 -16.68 12.37
C ARG A 261 5.84 -17.21 12.87
N HIS A 262 4.81 -16.37 12.88
CA HIS A 262 3.47 -16.80 13.22
C HIS A 262 2.96 -17.86 12.25
N ILE A 263 3.14 -17.67 10.94
CA ILE A 263 2.70 -18.64 9.93
C ILE A 263 3.44 -19.97 10.08
N GLN A 264 4.76 -19.92 10.25
CA GLN A 264 5.61 -21.11 10.43
C GLN A 264 5.24 -21.92 11.69
N SER A 265 4.78 -21.25 12.75
CA SER A 265 4.40 -21.89 14.02
C SER A 265 2.95 -22.36 14.05
N ALA A 266 2.05 -21.62 13.41
CA ALA A 266 0.61 -21.92 13.42
C ALA A 266 0.16 -22.87 12.32
N TYR A 267 0.88 -22.93 11.19
CA TYR A 267 0.47 -23.70 10.02
C TYR A 267 1.63 -24.54 9.45
N PRO A 268 1.38 -25.80 9.04
CA PRO A 268 2.44 -26.67 8.52
C PRO A 268 2.87 -26.32 7.08
N TYR A 269 2.06 -25.57 6.33
CA TYR A 269 2.19 -25.43 4.88
C TYR A 269 3.41 -24.62 4.42
N TRP A 270 3.87 -23.64 5.22
CA TRP A 270 5.07 -22.88 4.88
C TRP A 270 6.30 -23.80 4.69
N ASN A 271 6.47 -24.74 5.63
CA ASN A 271 7.63 -25.62 5.66
C ASN A 271 7.62 -26.68 4.55
N ARG A 272 6.48 -26.91 3.88
CA ARG A 272 6.36 -27.87 2.76
C ARG A 272 7.23 -27.48 1.58
N THR A 273 7.27 -26.19 1.26
CA THR A 273 7.99 -25.66 0.10
C THR A 273 9.12 -24.71 0.50
N GLY A 274 9.16 -24.31 1.77
CA GLY A 274 10.04 -23.26 2.28
C GLY A 274 9.58 -21.86 1.86
N GLY A 275 8.29 -21.66 1.55
CA GLY A 275 7.72 -20.38 1.12
C GLY A 275 7.61 -20.19 -0.40
N ARG A 276 8.00 -21.18 -1.22
CA ARG A 276 8.05 -21.04 -2.69
C ARG A 276 6.68 -20.93 -3.36
N ASP A 277 5.64 -21.46 -2.72
CA ASP A 277 4.24 -21.32 -3.13
C ASP A 277 3.54 -20.16 -2.41
N HIS A 278 4.27 -19.33 -1.65
CA HIS A 278 3.70 -18.22 -0.88
C HIS A 278 3.79 -16.89 -1.63
N VAL A 279 2.69 -16.15 -1.63
CA VAL A 279 2.56 -14.86 -2.31
C VAL A 279 2.45 -13.75 -1.27
N TRP A 280 3.34 -12.77 -1.36
CA TRP A 280 3.35 -11.58 -0.52
C TRP A 280 3.18 -10.32 -1.36
N LEU A 281 2.52 -9.31 -0.80
CA LEU A 281 2.27 -8.04 -1.47
C LEU A 281 2.97 -6.89 -0.73
N PHE A 282 3.84 -6.18 -1.45
CA PHE A 282 4.56 -4.99 -0.99
C PHE A 282 4.17 -3.79 -1.85
N SER A 283 3.23 -3.00 -1.32
CA SER A 283 2.57 -1.93 -2.09
C SER A 283 2.78 -0.50 -1.55
N HIS A 284 3.74 -0.29 -0.64
CA HIS A 284 4.09 1.05 -0.10
C HIS A 284 5.35 1.65 -0.74
N ASP A 285 5.25 2.92 -1.15
CA ASP A 285 6.36 3.78 -1.61
C ASP A 285 7.31 3.11 -2.63
N GLU A 286 8.46 2.59 -2.19
CA GLU A 286 9.44 1.92 -3.06
C GLU A 286 9.22 0.41 -3.19
N GLY A 287 8.00 -0.07 -2.94
CA GLY A 287 7.58 -1.45 -3.19
C GLY A 287 8.35 -2.48 -2.36
N ALA A 288 8.82 -3.55 -2.99
CA ALA A 288 9.52 -4.63 -2.30
C ALA A 288 11.01 -4.37 -2.05
N CYS A 289 11.53 -3.16 -2.31
CA CYS A 289 12.91 -2.81 -1.96
C CYS A 289 13.22 -2.95 -0.46
N TRP A 290 12.21 -2.86 0.40
CA TRP A 290 12.35 -3.02 1.85
C TRP A 290 11.72 -4.33 2.35
N ALA A 291 11.39 -5.27 1.45
CA ALA A 291 10.93 -6.59 1.87
C ALA A 291 12.04 -7.30 2.65
N PRO A 292 11.75 -8.02 3.75
CA PRO A 292 12.77 -8.81 4.43
C PRO A 292 13.35 -9.88 3.50
N THR A 293 14.68 -10.03 3.46
CA THR A 293 15.40 -10.97 2.59
C THR A 293 14.89 -12.41 2.77
N GLU A 294 14.55 -12.81 4.00
CA GLU A 294 14.00 -14.14 4.31
C GLU A 294 12.67 -14.42 3.56
N VAL A 295 11.81 -13.41 3.46
CA VAL A 295 10.54 -13.48 2.71
C VAL A 295 10.79 -13.33 1.23
N TYR A 296 11.58 -12.34 0.83
CA TYR A 296 11.82 -12.02 -0.58
C TYR A 296 12.45 -13.18 -1.35
N THR A 297 13.47 -13.82 -0.78
CA THR A 297 14.27 -14.85 -1.49
C THR A 297 13.51 -16.14 -1.72
N THR A 298 12.55 -16.44 -0.86
CA THR A 298 11.80 -17.70 -0.88
C THR A 298 10.45 -17.58 -1.56
N SER A 299 9.79 -16.42 -1.44
CA SER A 299 8.41 -16.23 -1.85
C SER A 299 8.23 -15.53 -3.20
N ILE A 300 7.02 -15.61 -3.73
CA ILE A 300 6.55 -14.83 -4.88
C ILE A 300 6.15 -13.44 -4.39
N ILE A 301 6.72 -12.40 -4.98
CA ILE A 301 6.44 -11.03 -4.59
C ILE A 301 5.56 -10.34 -5.63
N LEU A 302 4.44 -9.82 -5.14
CA LEU A 302 3.64 -8.82 -5.83
C LEU A 302 4.13 -7.44 -5.35
N THR A 303 4.50 -6.57 -6.28
CA THR A 303 4.95 -5.22 -5.95
C THR A 303 4.47 -4.23 -7.00
N HIS A 304 4.37 -2.95 -6.67
CA HIS A 304 4.09 -1.92 -7.68
C HIS A 304 5.37 -1.35 -8.31
N TRP A 305 6.57 -1.77 -7.86
CA TRP A 305 7.86 -1.19 -8.25
C TRP A 305 8.83 -2.25 -8.77
N GLY A 306 8.97 -2.35 -10.10
CA GLY A 306 9.77 -3.36 -10.79
C GLY A 306 11.28 -3.08 -10.86
N ARG A 307 11.90 -2.50 -9.82
CA ARG A 307 13.32 -2.13 -9.85
C ARG A 307 14.24 -3.35 -9.74
N LEU A 308 15.18 -3.45 -10.69
CA LEU A 308 16.07 -4.61 -10.87
C LEU A 308 17.43 -4.48 -10.18
N ASP A 309 17.82 -3.28 -9.75
CA ASP A 309 19.14 -3.05 -9.14
C ASP A 309 19.27 -3.83 -7.81
N LEU A 310 20.37 -4.57 -7.62
CA LEU A 310 20.71 -5.25 -6.35
C LEU A 310 21.13 -4.26 -5.26
N ASP A 311 22.06 -3.36 -5.58
CA ASP A 311 22.57 -2.35 -4.64
C ASP A 311 21.70 -1.08 -4.66
N HIS A 312 20.40 -1.27 -4.41
CA HIS A 312 19.43 -0.19 -4.48
C HIS A 312 19.53 0.74 -3.26
N ARG A 313 19.32 2.03 -3.53
CA ARG A 313 19.21 3.07 -2.50
C ARG A 313 17.86 3.77 -2.61
N SER A 314 17.35 4.18 -1.46
CA SER A 314 16.07 4.84 -1.36
C SER A 314 16.10 6.19 -2.09
N ASN A 315 15.10 6.39 -2.95
CA ASN A 315 14.86 7.64 -3.68
C ASN A 315 13.50 8.25 -3.36
N THR A 316 12.89 7.83 -2.23
CA THR A 316 11.64 8.38 -1.70
C THR A 316 11.71 9.90 -1.47
N ALA A 317 10.56 10.57 -1.56
CA ALA A 317 10.43 11.95 -1.07
C ALA A 317 10.22 12.03 0.45
N PHE A 318 9.91 10.91 1.11
CA PHE A 318 9.55 10.87 2.52
C PHE A 318 10.75 10.40 3.34
N VAL A 319 11.37 11.32 4.10
CA VAL A 319 12.52 10.99 4.95
C VAL A 319 12.23 9.80 5.88
N ALA A 320 10.98 9.69 6.33
CA ALA A 320 10.51 8.60 7.17
C ALA A 320 10.45 7.23 6.45
N ASP A 321 10.45 7.16 5.12
CA ASP A 321 10.44 5.91 4.34
C ASP A 321 11.82 5.51 3.82
N ASN A 322 12.87 6.29 4.13
CA ASN A 322 14.21 6.06 3.61
C ASN A 322 14.80 4.75 4.16
N TYR A 323 14.65 3.66 3.41
CA TYR A 323 15.13 2.33 3.80
C TYR A 323 16.67 2.21 3.82
N THR A 324 17.40 3.19 3.29
CA THR A 324 18.88 3.23 3.34
C THR A 324 19.39 3.79 4.68
N GLN A 325 18.52 4.34 5.52
CA GLN A 325 18.93 4.88 6.81
C GLN A 325 19.16 3.77 7.83
N GLU A 326 20.43 3.45 8.11
CA GLU A 326 20.80 2.50 9.15
C GLU A 326 20.40 3.00 10.55
N ARG A 327 19.79 2.12 11.34
CA ARG A 327 19.27 2.39 12.69
C ARG A 327 19.40 1.15 13.55
N ARG A 328 19.87 1.34 14.77
CA ARG A 328 20.00 0.29 15.78
C ARG A 328 18.99 0.50 16.88
N ASP A 329 18.45 -0.58 17.39
CA ASP A 329 17.60 -0.57 18.59
C ASP A 329 18.01 -1.70 19.54
N PRO A 330 18.72 -1.35 20.62
CA PRO A 330 19.14 -2.32 21.63
C PRO A 330 17.99 -3.12 22.27
N ALA A 331 16.76 -2.59 22.27
CA ALA A 331 15.59 -3.26 22.84
C ALA A 331 14.93 -4.27 21.88
N SER A 332 15.35 -4.30 20.61
CA SER A 332 14.83 -5.21 19.60
C SER A 332 15.81 -6.33 19.28
N PRO A 333 15.44 -7.60 19.45
CA PRO A 333 16.31 -8.70 19.04
C PRO A 333 16.55 -8.70 17.51
N LEU A 334 15.62 -8.14 16.73
CA LEU A 334 15.72 -8.08 15.26
C LEU A 334 16.65 -6.97 14.77
N THR A 335 16.78 -5.88 15.53
CA THR A 335 17.41 -4.65 15.02
C THR A 335 18.47 -4.07 15.96
N LYS A 336 18.91 -4.84 16.97
CA LYS A 336 19.99 -4.46 17.89
C LYS A 336 21.31 -4.07 17.21
N ASP A 337 21.68 -4.78 16.14
CA ASP A 337 22.95 -4.58 15.44
C ASP A 337 22.83 -3.67 14.21
N GLY A 338 21.62 -3.17 13.95
CA GLY A 338 21.22 -2.51 12.71
C GLY A 338 20.05 -3.23 12.08
N TRP A 339 19.31 -2.59 11.19
CA TRP A 339 18.13 -3.21 10.54
C TRP A 339 18.32 -3.43 9.05
N THR A 340 19.24 -2.71 8.38
CA THR A 340 19.36 -2.80 6.92
C THR A 340 19.77 -4.19 6.46
N HIS A 341 20.52 -4.93 7.30
CA HIS A 341 20.86 -6.33 7.04
C HIS A 341 19.64 -7.24 6.82
N LEU A 342 18.46 -6.87 7.33
CA LEU A 342 17.21 -7.61 7.14
C LEU A 342 16.66 -7.51 5.71
N ILE A 343 17.07 -6.50 4.94
CA ILE A 343 16.51 -6.17 3.62
C ILE A 343 17.58 -6.08 2.52
N THR A 344 18.82 -6.46 2.83
CA THR A 344 19.94 -6.43 1.87
C THR A 344 20.16 -7.78 1.22
N GLY A 345 20.70 -7.78 0.00
CA GLY A 345 21.07 -9.00 -0.72
C GLY A 345 20.04 -9.48 -1.74
N HIS A 346 19.05 -8.64 -2.08
CA HIS A 346 18.09 -8.91 -3.14
C HIS A 346 17.71 -7.63 -3.89
N PRO A 347 17.23 -7.71 -5.14
CA PRO A 347 16.69 -6.56 -5.85
C PRO A 347 15.28 -6.26 -5.33
N CYS A 348 14.67 -5.16 -5.77
CA CYS A 348 13.28 -4.89 -5.41
C CYS A 348 12.29 -5.78 -6.17
N TYR A 349 12.73 -6.40 -7.27
CA TYR A 349 11.90 -7.18 -8.18
C TYR A 349 12.77 -8.16 -8.98
N THR A 350 12.33 -9.41 -9.08
CA THR A 350 13.01 -10.47 -9.85
C THR A 350 12.11 -10.94 -11.00
N PRO A 351 12.43 -10.63 -12.28
CA PRO A 351 11.68 -11.09 -13.44
C PRO A 351 11.51 -12.62 -13.46
N GLY A 352 10.32 -13.09 -13.79
CA GLY A 352 9.98 -14.52 -13.85
C GLY A 352 9.66 -15.17 -12.49
N LYS A 353 10.08 -14.56 -11.37
CA LYS A 353 9.65 -14.95 -10.01
C LYS A 353 8.52 -14.06 -9.50
N ASP A 354 8.63 -12.76 -9.74
CA ASP A 354 7.78 -11.71 -9.18
C ASP A 354 6.87 -11.07 -10.24
N LEU A 355 5.83 -10.37 -9.79
CA LEU A 355 4.93 -9.61 -10.67
C LEU A 355 4.79 -8.14 -10.23
N VAL A 356 4.90 -7.25 -11.22
CA VAL A 356 4.60 -5.82 -11.03
C VAL A 356 3.11 -5.59 -11.25
N ILE A 357 2.40 -5.17 -10.20
CA ILE A 357 0.94 -4.98 -10.18
C ILE A 357 0.53 -3.51 -10.29
N PRO A 358 -0.67 -3.21 -10.84
CA PRO A 358 -1.16 -1.85 -10.99
C PRO A 358 -1.54 -1.18 -9.68
N ALA A 359 -1.45 0.15 -9.70
CA ALA A 359 -2.03 0.96 -8.64
C ALA A 359 -3.55 1.03 -8.73
N VAL A 360 -4.18 1.09 -7.56
CA VAL A 360 -5.63 1.31 -7.44
C VAL A 360 -5.98 2.73 -7.90
N LYS A 361 -6.92 2.85 -8.84
CA LYS A 361 -7.36 4.12 -9.43
C LYS A 361 -8.71 4.54 -8.91
N ALA A 362 -8.87 5.85 -8.68
CA ALA A 362 -10.17 6.42 -8.38
C ALA A 362 -10.97 6.60 -9.67
N PRO A 363 -12.29 6.33 -9.70
CA PRO A 363 -13.10 6.43 -10.92
C PRO A 363 -13.00 7.80 -11.63
N GLY A 364 -12.95 8.90 -10.88
CA GLY A 364 -12.81 10.24 -11.45
C GLY A 364 -11.49 10.50 -12.19
N GLN A 365 -10.46 9.67 -12.00
CA GLN A 365 -9.22 9.78 -12.79
C GLN A 365 -9.38 9.25 -14.22
N LEU A 366 -10.46 8.53 -14.51
CA LEU A 366 -10.71 7.86 -15.78
C LEU A 366 -11.89 8.47 -16.57
N GLU A 367 -12.37 9.65 -16.18
CA GLU A 367 -13.57 10.28 -16.75
C GLU A 367 -13.52 10.45 -18.28
N PHE A 368 -12.37 10.84 -18.82
CA PHE A 368 -12.13 11.03 -20.26
C PHE A 368 -11.39 9.85 -20.89
N SER A 369 -11.34 8.69 -20.23
CA SER A 369 -10.69 7.49 -20.75
C SER A 369 -11.54 6.85 -21.86
N PRO A 370 -11.04 6.70 -23.10
CA PRO A 370 -11.77 6.00 -24.15
C PRO A 370 -12.02 4.53 -23.83
N LEU A 371 -11.12 3.88 -23.08
CA LEU A 371 -11.31 2.51 -22.60
C LEU A 371 -12.39 2.38 -21.52
N MET A 372 -12.85 3.51 -20.96
CA MET A 372 -14.03 3.58 -20.09
C MET A 372 -15.29 4.04 -20.82
N GLY A 373 -15.23 4.19 -22.15
CA GLY A 373 -16.37 4.60 -22.99
C GLY A 373 -16.48 6.10 -23.26
N ALA A 374 -15.48 6.91 -22.88
CA ALA A 374 -15.44 8.33 -23.22
C ALA A 374 -15.16 8.54 -24.73
N PRO A 375 -15.64 9.65 -25.33
CA PRO A 375 -15.33 9.95 -26.73
C PRO A 375 -13.84 10.21 -26.95
N LEU A 376 -13.33 9.83 -28.13
CA LEU A 376 -11.97 10.15 -28.53
C LEU A 376 -11.82 11.66 -28.71
N LEU A 377 -10.85 12.25 -28.00
CA LEU A 377 -10.50 13.66 -28.13
C LEU A 377 -9.35 13.83 -29.13
N GLU A 378 -9.32 14.99 -29.78
CA GLU A 378 -8.22 15.37 -30.66
C GLU A 378 -6.91 15.53 -29.87
N ARG A 379 -5.83 14.94 -30.38
CA ARG A 379 -4.52 14.95 -29.74
C ARG A 379 -3.80 16.27 -30.01
N THR A 380 -4.03 17.27 -29.16
CA THR A 380 -3.47 18.63 -29.28
C THR A 380 -2.15 18.82 -28.54
N THR A 381 -1.77 17.88 -27.68
CA THR A 381 -0.54 17.94 -26.86
C THR A 381 0.42 16.84 -27.32
N LEU A 382 1.69 17.16 -27.57
CA LEU A 382 2.68 16.15 -27.97
C LEU A 382 3.01 15.23 -26.79
N LEU A 383 3.49 15.81 -25.68
CA LEU A 383 3.86 15.07 -24.46
C LEU A 383 3.23 15.71 -23.22
N TYR A 384 2.65 14.90 -22.35
CA TYR A 384 2.08 15.36 -21.09
C TYR A 384 2.73 14.75 -19.84
N PHE A 385 3.01 15.59 -18.85
CA PHE A 385 3.37 15.20 -17.49
C PHE A 385 2.75 16.13 -16.44
N ARG A 386 1.89 15.55 -15.60
CA ARG A 386 1.42 16.10 -14.32
C ARG A 386 1.08 14.92 -13.40
N ARG A 387 1.20 15.08 -12.08
CA ARG A 387 0.74 14.06 -11.11
C ARG A 387 -0.62 14.43 -10.51
N VAL A 388 -1.44 13.43 -10.20
CA VAL A 388 -2.50 13.46 -9.18
C VAL A 388 -2.19 12.35 -8.16
N PHE A 389 -2.25 12.63 -6.86
CA PHE A 389 -2.04 11.62 -5.81
C PHE A 389 -3.32 11.45 -4.98
N GLY A 390 -3.80 10.20 -4.89
CA GLY A 390 -4.64 9.67 -3.81
C GLY A 390 -6.00 10.31 -3.53
N CYS A 391 -6.83 9.60 -2.75
CA CYS A 391 -8.19 9.98 -2.34
C CYS A 391 -8.26 11.18 -1.36
N SER A 392 -7.14 11.81 -1.01
CA SER A 392 -7.14 13.01 -0.17
C SER A 392 -7.42 14.22 -1.05
N ALA A 393 -8.62 14.79 -0.88
CA ALA A 393 -9.05 16.04 -1.46
C ALA A 393 -8.01 17.15 -1.19
N GLY A 394 -7.15 17.42 -2.17
CA GLY A 394 -6.31 18.61 -2.21
C GLY A 394 -4.80 18.37 -2.32
N ARG A 395 -4.28 18.83 -3.46
CA ARG A 395 -3.04 19.63 -3.63
C ARG A 395 -1.80 18.95 -4.25
N ARG A 396 -1.44 19.55 -5.40
CA ARG A 396 -0.14 19.67 -6.08
C ARG A 396 0.32 18.46 -6.91
N GLY A 397 0.25 18.61 -8.24
CA GLY A 397 1.13 17.86 -9.13
C GLY A 397 2.58 18.09 -8.73
N ASP A 398 3.44 17.09 -8.89
CA ASP A 398 4.77 17.13 -8.30
C ASP A 398 5.83 16.70 -9.32
N VAL A 399 6.45 17.70 -9.94
CA VAL A 399 7.67 17.57 -10.76
C VAL A 399 8.95 17.61 -9.89
N GLY A 400 8.80 17.57 -8.57
CA GLY A 400 9.90 17.60 -7.60
C GLY A 400 10.41 19.01 -7.26
N LYS A 401 9.64 20.08 -7.54
CA LYS A 401 10.05 21.48 -7.26
C LYS A 401 10.50 21.70 -5.82
N ASN A 402 9.73 21.12 -4.89
CA ASN A 402 9.91 21.28 -3.45
C ASN A 402 10.36 19.97 -2.78
N ARG A 403 10.96 19.06 -3.56
CA ARG A 403 11.41 17.75 -3.07
C ARG A 403 12.92 17.70 -2.92
N LEU A 404 13.38 16.66 -2.23
CA LEU A 404 14.80 16.35 -2.10
C LEU A 404 15.43 16.11 -3.47
N LYS A 405 16.74 16.39 -3.59
CA LYS A 405 17.46 16.28 -4.88
C LYS A 405 17.42 14.87 -5.49
N HIS A 406 17.34 13.84 -4.65
CA HIS A 406 17.31 12.44 -5.07
C HIS A 406 15.91 11.90 -5.35
N TYR A 407 14.85 12.65 -5.04
CA TYR A 407 13.47 12.24 -5.36
C TYR A 407 13.36 11.89 -6.84
N SER A 408 12.68 10.79 -7.19
CA SER A 408 12.51 10.37 -8.59
C SER A 408 13.86 10.14 -9.31
N ARG A 409 14.93 9.79 -8.59
CA ARG A 409 16.31 9.74 -9.14
C ARG A 409 16.75 11.07 -9.79
N GLY A 410 16.11 12.17 -9.41
CA GLY A 410 16.28 13.50 -9.99
C GLY A 410 15.66 13.69 -11.38
N ILE A 411 14.97 12.69 -11.94
CA ILE A 411 14.49 12.69 -13.33
C ILE A 411 13.42 13.77 -13.54
N ARG A 412 12.38 13.80 -12.69
CA ARG A 412 11.28 14.78 -12.80
C ARG A 412 11.78 16.23 -12.71
N GLN A 413 12.72 16.48 -11.79
CA GLN A 413 13.30 17.81 -11.57
C GLN A 413 14.14 18.25 -12.77
N ARG A 414 14.95 17.34 -13.34
CA ARG A 414 15.75 17.62 -14.54
C ARG A 414 14.85 17.91 -15.74
N LEU A 415 13.83 17.08 -15.97
CA LEU A 415 12.87 17.26 -17.07
C LEU A 415 12.12 18.58 -16.98
N TYR A 416 11.63 18.94 -15.80
CA TYR A 416 10.96 20.22 -15.62
C TYR A 416 11.87 21.42 -15.92
N LYS A 417 13.13 21.37 -15.45
CA LYS A 417 14.12 22.43 -15.73
C LYS A 417 14.46 22.52 -17.22
N LEU A 418 14.59 21.39 -17.91
CA LEU A 418 14.83 21.34 -19.36
C LEU A 418 13.64 21.92 -20.13
N ALA A 419 12.42 21.51 -19.78
CA ALA A 419 11.20 21.98 -20.42
C ALA A 419 11.04 23.51 -20.34
N LEU A 420 11.32 24.09 -19.17
CA LEU A 420 11.31 25.55 -18.99
C LEU A 420 12.44 26.25 -19.74
N ARG A 421 13.68 25.77 -19.59
CA ARG A 421 14.86 26.41 -20.19
C ARG A 421 14.76 26.49 -21.72
N HIS A 422 14.17 25.47 -22.34
CA HIS A 422 14.11 25.33 -23.79
C HIS A 422 12.71 25.64 -24.37
N GLY A 423 11.77 26.16 -23.57
CA GLY A 423 10.45 26.57 -24.05
C GLY A 423 9.65 25.45 -24.72
N TRP A 424 9.69 24.23 -24.16
CA TRP A 424 9.08 23.05 -24.80
C TRP A 424 7.55 23.15 -24.94
N ALA A 425 6.91 23.93 -24.06
CA ALA A 425 5.49 24.21 -24.08
C ALA A 425 5.03 24.89 -25.37
N GLU A 426 5.76 25.92 -25.80
CA GLU A 426 5.47 26.70 -26.99
C GLU A 426 6.04 26.04 -28.24
N LYS A 427 7.26 25.50 -28.14
CA LYS A 427 7.99 24.96 -29.30
C LYS A 427 7.45 23.61 -29.79
N TYR A 428 7.00 22.76 -28.87
CA TYR A 428 6.69 21.35 -29.16
C TYR A 428 5.33 20.91 -28.63
N ALA A 429 4.52 21.81 -28.05
CA ALA A 429 3.30 21.46 -27.34
C ALA A 429 3.52 20.40 -26.24
N ILE A 430 4.66 20.46 -25.54
CA ILE A 430 5.00 19.56 -24.43
C ILE A 430 4.66 20.24 -23.10
N ARG A 431 3.76 19.63 -22.32
CA ARG A 431 3.26 20.18 -21.05
C ARG A 431 3.78 19.35 -19.88
N ILE A 432 4.80 19.86 -19.19
CA ILE A 432 5.39 19.23 -18.00
C ILE A 432 5.28 20.20 -16.83
N GLY A 433 4.57 19.82 -15.78
CA GLY A 433 4.40 20.72 -14.63
C GLY A 433 3.51 20.20 -13.52
N ASP A 434 3.25 21.08 -12.56
CA ASP A 434 2.22 20.91 -11.54
C ASP A 434 0.88 21.57 -11.96
N ARG A 435 -0.06 21.72 -11.02
CA ARG A 435 -1.37 22.32 -11.28
C ARG A 435 -1.29 23.81 -11.62
N ALA A 436 -0.29 24.52 -11.10
CA ALA A 436 -0.08 25.94 -11.40
C ALA A 436 0.53 26.11 -12.79
N ASP A 437 1.44 25.22 -13.20
CA ASP A 437 2.06 25.30 -14.53
C ASP A 437 1.11 24.84 -15.64
N VAL A 438 0.35 23.77 -15.38
CA VAL A 438 -0.57 23.16 -16.35
C VAL A 438 -1.95 23.09 -15.72
N PRO A 439 -2.78 24.15 -15.83
CA PRO A 439 -4.13 24.17 -15.28
C PRO A 439 -5.09 23.27 -16.08
N GLY A 440 -6.27 22.96 -15.52
CA GLY A 440 -7.30 22.14 -16.18
C GLY A 440 -7.38 20.71 -15.67
N ASP A 441 -8.25 19.90 -16.29
CA ASP A 441 -8.56 18.54 -15.86
C ASP A 441 -7.48 17.51 -16.21
N TYR A 442 -7.18 16.58 -15.29
CA TYR A 442 -6.09 15.62 -15.47
C TYR A 442 -6.42 14.55 -16.51
N SER A 443 -7.61 13.98 -16.40
CA SER A 443 -8.08 12.91 -17.30
C SER A 443 -8.21 13.45 -18.72
N ARG A 444 -8.73 14.68 -18.87
CA ARG A 444 -8.79 15.37 -20.17
C ARG A 444 -7.41 15.59 -20.79
N HIS A 445 -6.42 16.04 -20.01
CA HIS A 445 -5.06 16.25 -20.51
C HIS A 445 -4.40 14.95 -20.98
N LEU A 446 -4.63 13.84 -20.29
CA LEU A 446 -4.18 12.51 -20.74
C LEU A 446 -4.87 12.13 -22.07
N ALA A 447 -6.17 12.40 -22.20
CA ALA A 447 -6.95 12.09 -23.39
C ALA A 447 -6.60 12.97 -24.61
N THR A 448 -6.03 14.16 -24.42
CA THR A 448 -5.59 15.04 -25.52
C THR A 448 -4.09 14.97 -25.79
N ALA A 449 -3.32 14.18 -25.04
CA ALA A 449 -1.89 14.00 -25.24
C ALA A 449 -1.59 12.79 -26.13
N LYS A 450 -0.67 12.94 -27.10
CA LYS A 450 -0.19 11.82 -27.93
C LYS A 450 0.72 10.89 -27.11
N TYR A 451 1.65 11.49 -26.38
CA TYR A 451 2.58 10.80 -25.51
C TYR A 451 2.37 11.20 -24.04
N CYS A 452 2.53 10.25 -23.14
CA CYS A 452 2.44 10.48 -21.70
C CYS A 452 3.70 9.97 -21.06
N LEU A 453 4.46 10.88 -20.45
CA LEU A 453 5.68 10.51 -19.74
C LEU A 453 5.34 9.47 -18.66
N VAL A 454 6.26 8.59 -18.31
CA VAL A 454 6.19 7.62 -17.23
C VAL A 454 7.57 7.59 -16.58
N SER A 455 7.70 8.22 -15.41
CA SER A 455 8.96 8.36 -14.69
C SER A 455 8.78 8.06 -13.20
N PRO A 456 9.84 7.65 -12.49
CA PRO A 456 9.78 7.21 -11.09
C PRO A 456 9.24 8.31 -10.21
N GLY A 457 8.69 7.98 -9.05
CA GLY A 457 8.23 8.95 -8.08
C GLY A 457 8.80 8.64 -6.71
N ASP A 458 7.88 8.46 -5.76
CA ASP A 458 8.11 7.80 -4.48
C ASP A 458 8.14 6.31 -4.80
N GLY A 459 9.26 5.82 -5.36
CA GLY A 459 9.30 4.53 -6.05
C GLY A 459 8.60 4.62 -7.40
N PHE A 460 7.31 4.26 -7.45
CA PHE A 460 6.64 3.91 -8.71
C PHE A 460 6.02 4.99 -9.56
N SER A 461 5.87 4.67 -10.85
CA SER A 461 5.13 5.47 -11.81
C SER A 461 3.72 4.90 -11.98
N ALA A 462 2.82 5.33 -11.10
CA ALA A 462 1.38 5.11 -11.23
C ALA A 462 0.77 5.73 -12.50
N ARG A 463 1.54 6.06 -13.53
CA ARG A 463 1.05 6.72 -14.74
C ARG A 463 1.15 5.85 -15.98
N ALA A 464 1.80 4.71 -15.86
CA ALA A 464 1.81 3.71 -16.91
C ALA A 464 0.37 3.24 -17.21
N GLU A 465 -0.44 2.95 -16.18
CA GLU A 465 -1.87 2.62 -16.34
C GLU A 465 -2.65 3.81 -16.91
N ASP A 466 -2.45 5.01 -16.35
CA ASP A 466 -3.20 6.20 -16.76
C ASP A 466 -2.97 6.50 -18.24
N ALA A 467 -1.73 6.38 -18.71
CA ALA A 467 -1.37 6.59 -20.11
C ALA A 467 -2.10 5.58 -21.02
N VAL A 468 -1.98 4.29 -20.73
CA VAL A 468 -2.61 3.22 -21.51
C VAL A 468 -4.14 3.37 -21.52
N LEU A 469 -4.75 3.63 -20.36
CA LEU A 469 -6.20 3.79 -20.24
C LEU A 469 -6.74 4.95 -21.09
N HIS A 470 -5.99 6.05 -21.20
CA HIS A 470 -6.40 7.21 -22.01
C HIS A 470 -5.93 7.14 -23.47
N GLY A 471 -5.42 5.99 -23.94
CA GLY A 471 -4.88 5.82 -25.28
C GLY A 471 -3.68 6.72 -25.57
N CYS A 472 -2.95 7.12 -24.53
CA CYS A 472 -1.76 7.96 -24.61
C CYS A 472 -0.52 7.06 -24.59
N VAL A 473 0.37 7.21 -25.58
CA VAL A 473 1.55 6.33 -25.71
C VAL A 473 2.50 6.56 -24.52
N PRO A 474 2.79 5.55 -23.69
CA PRO A 474 3.68 5.70 -22.54
C PRO A 474 5.12 6.00 -23.00
N VAL A 475 5.72 7.05 -22.44
CA VAL A 475 7.16 7.37 -22.63
C VAL A 475 7.88 7.05 -21.34
N ILE A 476 8.51 5.89 -21.27
CA ILE A 476 9.11 5.34 -20.06
C ILE A 476 10.53 5.89 -19.90
N VAL A 477 10.78 6.55 -18.78
CA VAL A 477 12.09 7.10 -18.40
C VAL A 477 12.45 6.54 -17.04
N MET A 478 12.80 5.26 -17.00
CA MET A 478 13.12 4.50 -15.79
C MET A 478 14.11 3.39 -16.15
N ASP A 479 15.41 3.66 -16.00
CA ASP A 479 16.44 2.67 -16.33
C ASP A 479 16.44 1.56 -15.27
N ASN A 480 16.57 0.30 -15.69
CA ASN A 480 16.54 -0.90 -14.84
C ASN A 480 15.24 -1.05 -14.02
N VAL A 481 14.10 -0.63 -14.57
CA VAL A 481 12.79 -0.79 -13.95
C VAL A 481 11.81 -1.41 -14.94
N HIS A 482 11.24 -2.55 -14.56
CA HIS A 482 10.09 -3.13 -15.23
C HIS A 482 8.82 -2.37 -14.85
N THR A 483 7.98 -2.11 -15.84
CA THR A 483 6.62 -1.59 -15.70
C THR A 483 5.65 -2.74 -15.45
N LEU A 484 4.36 -2.42 -15.50
CA LEU A 484 3.27 -3.27 -15.09
C LEU A 484 3.13 -4.46 -16.02
N PHE A 485 3.14 -5.66 -15.47
CA PHE A 485 3.02 -6.90 -16.24
C PHE A 485 4.00 -6.98 -17.42
N GLU A 486 5.18 -6.35 -17.33
CA GLU A 486 6.13 -6.34 -18.45
C GLU A 486 6.71 -7.71 -18.78
N THR A 487 6.63 -8.67 -17.86
CA THR A 487 6.92 -10.08 -18.14
C THR A 487 5.82 -10.81 -18.91
N LEU A 488 4.63 -10.20 -19.03
CA LEU A 488 3.44 -10.78 -19.67
C LEU A 488 2.99 -10.01 -20.92
N MET A 489 3.34 -8.73 -21.02
CA MET A 489 2.98 -7.83 -22.12
C MET A 489 4.22 -7.28 -22.80
N ASP A 490 4.22 -7.28 -24.13
CA ASP A 490 5.28 -6.66 -24.93
C ASP A 490 5.16 -5.14 -24.92
N TRP A 491 5.74 -4.50 -23.90
CA TRP A 491 5.72 -3.04 -23.75
C TRP A 491 6.41 -2.31 -24.89
N ASP A 492 7.39 -2.92 -25.55
CA ASP A 492 8.12 -2.29 -26.65
C ASP A 492 7.22 -2.10 -27.87
N SER A 493 6.14 -2.88 -27.99
CA SER A 493 5.17 -2.75 -29.09
C SER A 493 4.25 -1.52 -28.99
N PHE A 494 4.07 -0.93 -27.79
CA PHE A 494 3.12 0.18 -27.58
C PHE A 494 3.65 1.32 -26.70
N SER A 495 4.94 1.34 -26.39
CA SER A 495 5.56 2.38 -25.58
C SER A 495 6.90 2.84 -26.15
N VAL A 496 7.43 3.94 -25.62
CA VAL A 496 8.74 4.48 -25.99
C VAL A 496 9.63 4.51 -24.75
N ARG A 497 10.69 3.72 -24.73
CA ARG A 497 11.71 3.77 -23.66
C ARG A 497 12.77 4.81 -24.00
N VAL A 498 13.02 5.74 -23.09
CA VAL A 498 14.08 6.77 -23.20
C VAL A 498 15.00 6.68 -22.00
N ALA A 499 16.29 6.50 -22.25
CA ALA A 499 17.31 6.40 -21.20
C ALA A 499 17.37 7.66 -20.32
N GLU A 500 17.70 7.51 -19.04
CA GLU A 500 17.76 8.63 -18.08
C GLU A 500 18.83 9.67 -18.43
N GLY A 501 19.83 9.30 -19.24
CA GLY A 501 20.84 10.22 -19.79
C GLY A 501 20.34 11.07 -20.97
N MET A 502 19.25 10.66 -21.62
CA MET A 502 18.76 11.23 -22.88
C MET A 502 17.55 12.17 -22.70
N LEU A 503 17.30 12.65 -21.47
CA LEU A 503 16.16 13.51 -21.15
C LEU A 503 16.05 14.73 -22.06
N HIS A 504 17.18 15.32 -22.44
CA HIS A 504 17.24 16.53 -23.27
C HIS A 504 16.78 16.30 -24.71
N ALA A 505 16.87 15.06 -25.21
CA ALA A 505 16.54 14.67 -26.57
C ALA A 505 15.10 14.15 -26.71
N ILE A 506 14.31 14.14 -25.64
CA ILE A 506 12.92 13.66 -25.66
C ILE A 506 12.09 14.32 -26.77
N PRO A 507 12.08 15.66 -26.96
CA PRO A 507 11.30 16.25 -28.04
C PRO A 507 11.68 15.71 -29.42
N GLU A 508 12.98 15.61 -29.69
CA GLU A 508 13.51 15.14 -30.97
C GLU A 508 13.22 13.65 -31.21
N ILE A 509 13.30 12.82 -30.16
CA ILE A 509 12.91 11.41 -30.21
C ILE A 509 11.43 11.27 -30.53
N LEU A 510 10.55 12.00 -29.86
CA LEU A 510 9.10 11.86 -30.05
C LEU A 510 8.60 12.36 -31.41
N LEU A 511 9.29 13.36 -31.97
CA LEU A 511 9.00 13.90 -33.30
C LEU A 511 9.53 13.01 -34.44
N SER A 512 10.55 12.18 -34.18
CA SER A 512 11.11 11.29 -35.20
C SER A 512 10.29 10.01 -35.40
N ILE A 513 9.40 9.68 -34.44
CA ILE A 513 8.51 8.52 -34.54
C ILE A 513 7.46 8.79 -35.63
N PRO A 514 7.46 8.00 -36.72
CA PRO A 514 6.54 8.21 -37.83
C PRO A 514 5.10 7.98 -37.37
N GLU A 515 4.18 8.78 -37.89
CA GLU A 515 2.76 8.49 -37.75
C GLU A 515 2.44 7.27 -38.62
N VAL A 516 2.24 6.12 -37.99
CA VAL A 516 1.62 4.99 -38.67
C VAL A 516 0.19 5.41 -38.96
N ARG A 517 -0.08 5.80 -40.22
CA ARG A 517 -1.43 5.96 -40.73
C ARG A 517 -2.05 4.56 -40.80
N GLY A 518 -2.78 4.19 -39.75
CA GLY A 518 -3.71 3.06 -39.77
C GLY A 518 -4.87 3.31 -40.71
#